data_AF-A0A7S4PWJ1-F1
#
_entry.id   AF-A0A7S4PWJ1-F1
#
_cell.length_a   1.000
_cell.length_b   1.000
_cell.length_c   1.000
_cell.angle_alpha   90.00
_cell.angle_beta   90.00
_cell.angle_gamma   90.00
#
_symmetry.space_group_name_H-M   'P 1'
#
loop_
_entity.id
_entity.type
_entity.pdbx_description
1 polymer ?
#
loop_
_entity_poly.entity_id
_entity_poly.type
_entity_poly.pdbx_seq_one_letter_code
_entity_poly.pdbx_strand_id
1 'polypeptide(L)'
;DFVDQLAKGDIVAVTLRGDIRRQGAVRWITLAGRSTDRVCMVDVQRGMELCARAGGDVFARSGLRDLLEDPQMVKVMYDCSCASDALFHIHGVLLRNVFDLQVVWDVLHPGEPAAEDLWRVVEAHGGGSPVDVQLERR
;
A
#
# COMPACT_ATOMS: atom_id res chain seq x y z
N ASP A 1 -15.82 4.41 9.96
CA ASP A 1 -14.57 5.14 10.26
C ASP A 1 -13.70 5.21 8.98
N PHE A 2 -12.42 5.59 9.06
CA PHE A 2 -11.52 5.67 7.90
C PHE A 2 -11.36 4.33 7.17
N VAL A 3 -11.43 3.19 7.89
CA VAL A 3 -11.39 1.85 7.30
C VAL A 3 -12.68 1.57 6.54
N ASP A 4 -13.84 1.90 7.14
CA ASP A 4 -15.13 1.77 6.44
C ASP A 4 -15.23 2.67 5.19
N GLN A 5 -14.48 3.77 5.14
CA GLN A 5 -14.44 4.66 3.96
C GLN A 5 -13.66 4.07 2.78
N LEU A 6 -12.81 3.07 3.02
CA LEU A 6 -11.94 2.47 2.01
C LEU A 6 -12.40 1.08 1.61
N ALA A 7 -12.67 0.21 2.58
CA ALA A 7 -13.04 -1.18 2.36
C ALA A 7 -13.20 -1.89 3.71
N LYS A 8 -14.28 -2.64 3.90
CA LYS A 8 -14.33 -3.69 4.94
C LYS A 8 -14.50 -5.03 4.25
N GLY A 9 -13.51 -5.92 4.38
CA GLY A 9 -13.51 -7.23 3.73
C GLY A 9 -13.30 -7.19 2.20
N ASP A 10 -12.58 -6.19 1.69
CA ASP A 10 -12.32 -6.01 0.25
C ASP A 10 -10.81 -5.88 -0.03
N ILE A 11 -10.47 -5.71 -1.31
CA ILE A 11 -9.11 -5.51 -1.80
C ILE A 11 -8.75 -4.02 -1.70
N VAL A 12 -7.58 -3.73 -1.11
CA VAL A 12 -7.02 -2.39 -1.02
C VAL A 12 -5.60 -2.38 -1.59
N ALA A 13 -5.32 -1.47 -2.53
CA ALA A 13 -3.95 -1.24 -2.97
C ALA A 13 -3.24 -0.32 -1.98
N VAL A 14 -2.00 -0.65 -1.63
CA VAL A 14 -1.23 0.06 -0.60
C VAL A 14 0.16 0.42 -1.13
N THR A 15 0.56 1.68 -0.94
CA THR A 15 1.94 2.11 -1.17
C THR A 15 2.43 2.98 -0.02
N LEU A 16 3.69 2.77 0.36
CA LEU A 16 4.38 3.53 1.39
C LEU A 16 5.41 4.44 0.72
N ARG A 17 5.51 5.68 1.21
CA ARG A 17 6.53 6.65 0.79
C ARG A 17 7.29 7.18 1.99
N GLY A 18 8.58 7.42 1.80
CA GLY A 18 9.48 7.89 2.84
C GLY A 18 10.83 7.17 2.76
N ASP A 19 11.59 7.24 3.85
CA ASP A 19 12.77 6.41 4.01
C ASP A 19 12.32 5.06 4.61
N ILE A 20 11.96 4.11 3.75
CA ILE A 20 11.33 2.84 4.14
C ILE A 20 12.41 1.80 4.52
N ARG A 21 13.26 2.15 5.47
CA ARG A 21 14.31 1.28 6.06
C ARG A 21 14.18 1.30 7.57
N ARG A 22 14.81 0.36 8.28
CA ARG A 22 14.72 0.20 9.76
C ARG A 22 15.00 1.44 10.61
N GLN A 23 15.69 2.43 10.07
CA GLN A 23 16.02 3.69 10.77
C GLN A 23 15.43 4.92 10.09
N GLY A 24 14.67 4.72 9.02
CA GLY A 24 14.01 5.78 8.29
C GLY A 24 12.66 6.14 8.90
N ALA A 25 11.78 6.67 8.07
CA ALA A 25 10.44 7.06 8.48
C ALA A 25 9.45 6.86 7.33
N VAL A 26 8.34 6.17 7.64
CA VAL A 26 7.15 6.15 6.79
C VAL A 26 6.51 7.54 6.86
N ARG A 27 6.48 8.26 5.75
CA ARG A 27 5.93 9.63 5.66
C ARG A 27 4.48 9.62 5.21
N TRP A 28 4.21 8.89 4.14
CA TRP A 28 2.87 8.79 3.56
C TRP A 28 2.51 7.34 3.32
N ILE A 29 1.24 7.03 3.56
CA ILE A 29 0.60 5.79 3.12
C ILE A 29 -0.53 6.18 2.19
N THR A 30 -0.49 5.69 0.96
CA THR A 30 -1.60 5.84 0.02
C THR A 30 -2.35 4.52 -0.08
N LEU A 31 -3.66 4.61 0.00
CA LEU A 31 -4.61 3.51 -0.05
C LEU A 31 -5.58 3.76 -1.20
N ALA A 32 -5.87 2.73 -1.99
CA ALA A 32 -6.94 2.77 -2.98
C ALA A 32 -7.89 1.59 -2.74
N GLY A 33 -9.15 1.90 -2.39
CA GLY A 33 -10.18 0.91 -2.16
C GLY A 33 -10.88 0.52 -3.45
N ARG A 34 -10.95 -0.79 -3.75
CA ARG A 34 -11.55 -1.29 -5.00
C ARG A 34 -13.06 -1.02 -5.06
N SER A 35 -13.81 -1.37 -4.01
CA SER A 35 -15.27 -1.19 -3.97
C SER A 35 -15.73 0.26 -3.83
N THR A 36 -14.89 1.11 -3.23
CA THR A 36 -15.24 2.50 -2.94
C THR A 36 -14.85 3.45 -4.06
N ASP A 37 -13.97 3.03 -4.99
CA ASP A 37 -13.35 3.88 -6.02
C ASP A 37 -12.72 5.15 -5.43
N ARG A 38 -12.15 5.01 -4.22
CA ARG A 38 -11.55 6.11 -3.47
C ARG A 38 -10.07 5.87 -3.26
N VAL A 39 -9.31 6.94 -3.45
CA VAL A 39 -7.91 7.02 -3.07
C VAL A 39 -7.79 7.93 -1.85
N CYS A 40 -7.12 7.45 -0.81
CA CYS A 40 -6.83 8.21 0.39
C CYS A 40 -5.33 8.20 0.65
N MET A 41 -4.79 9.34 1.08
CA MET A 41 -3.41 9.46 1.49
C MET A 41 -3.38 9.90 2.96
N VAL A 42 -2.64 9.16 3.78
CA VAL A 42 -2.44 9.47 5.19
C VAL A 42 -1.03 10.00 5.38
N ASP A 43 -0.93 11.20 5.96
CA ASP A 43 0.34 11.77 6.41
C ASP A 43 0.72 11.18 7.76
N VAL A 44 1.50 10.10 7.71
CA VAL A 44 2.00 9.37 8.88
C VAL A 44 2.96 10.24 9.67
N GLN A 45 3.87 10.98 9.01
CA GLN A 45 4.83 11.82 9.71
C GLN A 45 4.12 12.90 10.53
N ARG A 46 3.21 13.65 9.90
CA ARG A 46 2.44 14.69 10.58
C ARG A 46 1.51 14.10 11.63
N GLY A 47 0.90 12.96 11.35
CA GLY A 47 0.04 12.26 12.28
C GLY A 47 0.78 11.82 13.54
N MET A 48 2.01 11.30 13.41
CA MET A 48 2.87 10.92 14.54
C MET A 48 3.21 12.13 15.40
N GLU A 49 3.59 13.27 14.81
CA GLU A 49 3.86 14.52 15.55
C GLU A 49 2.65 14.99 16.37
N LEU A 50 1.45 14.93 15.77
CA LEU A 50 0.20 15.32 16.42
C LEU A 50 -0.18 14.35 17.54
N CYS A 51 -0.01 13.04 17.31
CA CYS A 51 -0.37 12.02 18.29
C CYS A 51 0.63 11.94 19.45
N ALA A 52 1.91 12.21 19.23
CA ALA A 52 2.93 12.26 20.29
C ALA A 52 2.58 13.29 21.38
N ARG A 53 2.01 14.44 20.99
CA ARG A 53 1.55 15.48 21.92
C ARG A 53 0.28 15.09 22.71
N ALA A 54 -0.49 14.15 22.17
CA ALA A 54 -1.79 13.73 22.71
C ALA A 54 -1.74 12.33 23.36
N GLY A 55 -0.57 11.68 23.42
CA GLY A 55 -0.41 10.34 23.98
C GLY A 55 -1.03 9.23 23.13
N GLY A 56 -0.76 9.20 21.82
CA GLY A 56 -1.28 8.16 20.94
C GLY A 56 -0.41 7.84 19.72
N ASP A 57 -0.93 6.94 18.89
CA ASP A 57 -0.31 6.45 17.65
C ASP A 57 -1.25 6.76 16.47
N VAL A 58 -0.70 7.32 15.38
CA VAL A 58 -1.48 7.62 14.17
C VAL A 58 -2.07 6.34 13.58
N PHE A 59 -1.36 5.21 13.66
CA PHE A 59 -1.83 3.96 13.08
C PHE A 59 -3.08 3.44 13.79
N ALA A 60 -3.12 3.52 15.12
CA ALA A 60 -4.30 3.17 15.90
C ALA A 60 -5.44 4.19 15.68
N ARG A 61 -5.16 5.49 15.75
CA ARG A 61 -6.20 6.54 15.68
C ARG A 61 -6.87 6.69 14.32
N SER A 62 -6.13 6.39 13.25
CA SER A 62 -6.66 6.42 11.89
C SER A 62 -7.34 5.11 11.49
N GLY A 63 -7.25 4.04 12.28
CA GLY A 63 -7.68 2.70 11.85
C GLY A 63 -6.75 2.06 10.82
N LEU A 64 -5.62 2.69 10.47
CA LEU A 64 -4.60 2.09 9.59
C LEU A 64 -4.07 0.77 10.14
N ARG A 65 -3.88 0.66 11.46
CA ARG A 65 -3.45 -0.58 12.10
C ARG A 65 -4.44 -1.69 11.82
N ASP A 66 -5.72 -1.45 12.08
CA ASP A 66 -6.78 -2.42 11.85
C ASP A 66 -6.81 -2.88 10.39
N LEU A 67 -6.71 -1.95 9.43
CA LEU A 67 -6.67 -2.26 8.00
C LEU A 67 -5.45 -3.11 7.59
N LEU A 68 -4.25 -2.73 8.03
CA LEU A 68 -3.00 -3.38 7.64
C LEU A 68 -2.84 -4.76 8.29
N GLU A 69 -3.35 -4.92 9.51
CA GLU A 69 -3.31 -6.16 10.28
C GLU A 69 -4.50 -7.08 10.01
N ASP A 70 -5.57 -6.63 9.35
CA ASP A 70 -6.75 -7.47 9.07
C ASP A 70 -6.38 -8.65 8.13
N PRO A 71 -6.49 -9.92 8.58
CA PRO A 71 -6.20 -11.07 7.74
C PRO A 71 -7.26 -11.33 6.66
N GLN A 72 -8.44 -10.72 6.72
CA GLN A 72 -9.51 -10.87 5.72
C GLN A 72 -9.39 -9.87 4.58
N MET A 73 -8.71 -8.74 4.80
CA MET A 73 -8.49 -7.72 3.78
C MET A 73 -7.21 -8.00 3.00
N VAL A 74 -7.30 -8.00 1.66
CA VAL A 74 -6.14 -8.22 0.78
C VAL A 74 -5.45 -6.89 0.53
N LYS A 75 -4.16 -6.79 0.87
CA LYS A 75 -3.33 -5.63 0.55
C LYS A 75 -2.55 -5.90 -0.73
N VAL A 76 -2.94 -5.28 -1.83
CA VAL A 76 -2.17 -5.32 -3.08
C VAL A 76 -1.00 -4.36 -2.97
N MET A 77 0.21 -4.87 -3.08
CA MET A 77 1.45 -4.10 -2.95
C MET A 77 2.43 -4.54 -4.03
N TYR A 78 3.43 -3.72 -4.31
CA TYR A 78 4.53 -4.07 -5.19
C TYR A 78 5.83 -4.02 -4.38
N ASP A 79 6.53 -5.16 -4.30
CA ASP A 79 7.74 -5.35 -3.47
C ASP A 79 7.56 -4.80 -2.05
N CYS A 80 6.76 -5.52 -1.25
CA CYS A 80 6.42 -5.10 0.10
C CYS A 80 7.54 -5.34 1.12
N SER A 81 8.71 -5.85 0.72
CA SER A 81 9.77 -6.31 1.62
C SER A 81 10.21 -5.22 2.61
N CYS A 82 10.61 -4.07 2.08
CA CYS A 82 11.01 -2.90 2.89
C CYS A 82 9.82 -2.33 3.68
N ALA A 83 8.62 -2.33 3.09
CA ALA A 83 7.41 -1.81 3.73
C ALA A 83 7.02 -2.63 4.96
N SER A 84 7.02 -3.96 4.85
CA SER A 84 6.74 -4.91 5.93
C SER A 84 7.75 -4.73 7.07
N ASP A 85 9.05 -4.66 6.73
CA ASP A 85 10.12 -4.47 7.70
C ASP A 85 10.00 -3.15 8.46
N ALA A 86 9.71 -2.04 7.77
CA ALA A 86 9.52 -0.73 8.38
C ALA A 86 8.25 -0.66 9.25
N LEU A 87 7.12 -1.19 8.77
CA LEU A 87 5.86 -1.23 9.53
C LEU A 87 6.03 -1.99 10.85
N PHE A 88 6.68 -3.15 10.80
CA PHE A 88 6.87 -3.97 11.99
C PHE A 88 7.86 -3.34 12.98
N HIS A 89 9.07 -3.00 12.51
CA HIS A 89 10.14 -2.60 13.43
C HIS A 89 10.02 -1.15 13.92
N ILE A 90 9.46 -0.23 13.12
CA ILE A 90 9.36 1.19 13.48
C ILE A 90 8.03 1.50 14.15
N HIS A 91 6.95 0.86 13.68
CA HIS A 91 5.58 1.22 14.08
C HIS A 91 4.85 0.10 14.84
N GLY A 92 5.45 -1.09 14.95
CA GLY A 92 4.82 -2.23 15.61
C GLY A 92 3.54 -2.67 14.91
N VAL A 93 3.46 -2.51 13.59
CA VAL A 93 2.32 -2.91 12.75
C VAL A 93 2.67 -4.18 12.00
N LEU A 94 1.89 -5.25 12.20
CA LEU A 94 2.09 -6.54 11.53
C LEU A 94 1.33 -6.60 10.21
N LEU A 95 2.00 -6.35 9.09
CA LEU A 95 1.38 -6.47 7.78
C LEU A 95 0.93 -7.92 7.49
N ARG A 96 -0.36 -8.14 7.19
CA ARG A 96 -0.94 -9.48 6.93
C ARG A 96 -1.65 -9.55 5.60
N ASN A 97 -1.86 -10.74 5.03
CA ASN A 97 -2.67 -10.95 3.81
C ASN A 97 -2.30 -10.00 2.64
N VAL A 98 -1.03 -10.06 2.23
CA VAL A 98 -0.48 -9.25 1.13
C VAL A 98 -0.55 -10.05 -0.17
N PHE A 99 -1.01 -9.40 -1.23
CA PHE A 99 -0.85 -9.86 -2.60
C PHE A 99 0.27 -9.03 -3.24
N ASP A 100 1.49 -9.58 -3.23
CA ASP A 100 2.68 -8.89 -3.74
C ASP A 100 2.83 -9.10 -5.24
N LEU A 101 2.69 -8.01 -6.00
CA LEU A 101 2.71 -8.02 -7.46
C LEU A 101 4.07 -8.45 -8.04
N GLN A 102 5.18 -8.20 -7.35
CA GLN A 102 6.50 -8.68 -7.81
C GLN A 102 6.60 -10.20 -7.66
N VAL A 103 6.16 -10.74 -6.53
CA VAL A 103 6.12 -12.20 -6.32
C VAL A 103 5.17 -12.88 -7.31
N VAL A 104 4.01 -12.27 -7.56
CA VAL A 104 3.03 -12.77 -8.53
C VAL A 104 3.61 -12.77 -9.95
N TRP A 105 4.36 -11.72 -10.32
CA TRP A 105 5.07 -11.68 -11.60
C TRP A 105 6.01 -12.87 -11.75
N ASP A 106 6.88 -13.11 -10.77
CA ASP A 106 7.88 -14.18 -10.80
C ASP A 106 7.24 -15.58 -10.91
N VAL A 107 6.07 -15.77 -10.29
CA VAL A 107 5.30 -17.02 -10.37
C VAL A 107 4.68 -17.21 -11.77
N LEU A 108 4.17 -16.13 -12.37
CA LEU A 108 3.47 -16.20 -13.66
C LEU A 108 4.41 -16.19 -14.87
N HIS A 109 5.64 -15.67 -14.73
CA HIS A 109 6.61 -15.51 -15.81
C HIS A 109 7.93 -16.25 -15.51
N PRO A 110 7.90 -17.58 -15.35
CA PRO A 110 9.09 -18.33 -14.96
C PRO A 110 10.20 -18.20 -16.01
N GLY A 111 11.38 -17.76 -15.58
CA GLY A 111 12.56 -17.60 -16.44
C GLY A 111 12.65 -16.23 -17.14
N GLU A 112 11.63 -15.38 -16.99
CA GLU A 112 11.75 -13.97 -17.36
C GLU A 112 12.51 -13.17 -16.29
N PRO A 113 13.11 -12.03 -16.66
CA PRO A 113 13.62 -11.11 -15.67
C PRO A 113 12.51 -10.66 -14.71
N ALA A 114 12.86 -10.49 -13.44
CA ALA A 114 11.96 -9.90 -12.45
C ALA A 114 11.38 -8.58 -12.98
N ALA A 115 10.14 -8.28 -12.62
CA ALA A 115 9.57 -6.98 -12.91
C ALA A 115 10.40 -5.93 -12.16
N GLU A 116 11.22 -5.18 -12.88
CA GLU A 116 12.13 -4.16 -12.33
C GLU A 116 11.36 -3.00 -11.69
N ASP A 117 10.15 -2.75 -12.19
CA ASP A 117 9.22 -1.79 -11.65
C ASP A 117 7.76 -2.27 -11.77
N LEU A 118 6.88 -1.54 -11.09
CA LEU A 118 5.44 -1.76 -11.15
C LEU A 118 4.88 -1.55 -12.57
N TRP A 119 5.51 -0.69 -13.37
CA TRP A 119 5.00 -0.31 -14.68
C TRP A 119 5.01 -1.49 -15.64
N ARG A 120 6.08 -2.29 -15.65
CA ARG A 120 6.16 -3.53 -16.41
C ARG A 120 5.02 -4.50 -16.08
N VAL A 121 4.67 -4.63 -14.79
CA VAL A 121 3.55 -5.48 -14.37
C VAL A 121 2.24 -4.95 -14.95
N VAL A 122 2.02 -3.64 -14.87
CA VAL A 122 0.80 -2.97 -15.35
C VAL A 122 0.64 -3.14 -16.87
N GLU A 123 1.68 -2.85 -17.65
CA GLU A 123 1.65 -2.95 -19.12
C GLU A 123 1.36 -4.37 -19.59
N ALA A 124 2.04 -5.37 -19.02
CA ALA A 124 1.87 -6.77 -19.39
C ALA A 124 0.45 -7.30 -19.15
N HIS A 125 -0.31 -6.66 -18.25
CA HIS A 125 -1.68 -7.06 -17.90
C HIS A 125 -2.73 -6.09 -18.47
N GLY A 126 -2.38 -5.35 -19.54
CA GLY A 126 -3.30 -4.51 -20.29
C GLY A 126 -3.66 -3.19 -19.62
N GLY A 127 -2.90 -2.79 -18.58
CA GLY A 127 -2.96 -1.44 -18.06
C GLY A 127 -2.20 -0.48 -18.97
N GLY A 128 -2.83 0.66 -19.29
CA GLY A 128 -2.20 1.74 -20.06
C GLY A 128 -2.02 2.99 -19.20
N SER A 129 -1.19 3.93 -19.66
CA SER A 129 -1.14 5.25 -19.05
C SER A 129 -2.50 5.92 -19.25
N PRO A 130 -3.02 6.70 -18.28
CA PRO A 130 -4.17 7.55 -18.52
C PRO A 130 -4.00 8.46 -19.76
N VAL A 131 -2.75 8.73 -20.14
CA VAL A 131 -2.40 9.49 -21.34
C VAL A 131 -2.65 8.69 -22.63
N ASP A 132 -2.42 7.38 -22.63
CA ASP A 132 -2.63 6.51 -23.79
C ASP A 132 -4.12 6.20 -23.99
N VAL A 133 -4.85 5.98 -22.90
CA VAL A 133 -6.30 5.69 -22.92
C VAL A 133 -7.13 6.89 -23.43
N GLN A 134 -6.61 8.12 -23.30
CA GLN A 134 -7.26 9.32 -23.86
C GLN A 134 -7.00 9.52 -25.35
N LEU A 135 -5.91 8.97 -25.90
CA LEU A 135 -5.59 9.07 -27.33
C LEU A 135 -6.39 8.06 -28.16
N GLU A 136 -6.72 6.89 -27.60
CA GLU A 136 -7.53 5.87 -28.28
C GLU A 136 -9.04 6.18 -28.34
N ARG A 137 -9.49 7.24 -27.65
CA ARG A 137 -10.90 7.69 -27.63
C ARG A 137 -11.14 8.97 -28.45
N ARG A 138 -10.21 9.35 -29.34
CA ARG A 138 -10.33 10.50 -30.25
C ARG A 138 -10.40 10.07 -31.71
#